data_AF-A0A2W1T2G8-F1
#
_entry.id   AF-A0A2W1T2G8-F1
#
_cell.length_a   1.000
_cell.length_b   1.000
_cell.length_c   1.000
_cell.angle_alpha   90.00
_cell.angle_beta   90.00
_cell.angle_gamma   90.00
#
_symmetry.space_group_name_H-M   'P 1'
#
loop_
_entity.id
_entity.type
_entity.pdbx_description
1 polymer ?
#
loop_
_entity_poly.entity_id
_entity_poly.type
_entity_poly.pdbx_seq_one_letter_code
_entity_poly.pdbx_strand_id
1 'polypeptide(L)'
;MFDKPGGDHQDEDAWIGGTLELSSYGTEFIKPDEIVLPILTAPSHHHEHLQLADLVTGSVTAAVAGNKYGMALAPELKKIMHRNAYGYIGGAGLKLFPDDLTNLHHHVFGEDTFAKVAMNSGQGIPSQRYAYFEDDGLTS
;
A
#
# COMPACT_ATOMS: atom_id res chain seq x y z
N MET A 1 -2.19 14.44 -1.05
CA MET A 1 -2.72 15.14 0.14
C MET A 1 -2.32 14.29 1.32
N PHE A 2 -1.63 14.85 2.31
CA PHE A 2 -1.03 14.12 3.43
C PHE A 2 -1.60 14.65 4.74
N ASP A 3 -1.69 13.79 5.75
CA ASP A 3 -2.05 14.26 7.10
C ASP A 3 -0.97 15.23 7.61
N LYS A 4 -1.40 16.24 8.36
CA LYS A 4 -0.48 17.19 8.98
C LYS A 4 0.30 16.43 10.06
N PRO A 5 1.65 16.40 10.00
CA PRO A 5 2.44 15.77 11.05
C PRO A 5 2.14 16.43 12.40
N GLY A 6 2.01 15.63 13.46
CA GLY A 6 1.85 16.16 14.81
C GLY A 6 3.13 16.87 15.27
N GLY A 7 3.02 18.12 15.73
CA GLY A 7 4.15 18.96 16.12
C GLY A 7 3.78 20.44 16.16
N ASP A 8 4.76 21.29 16.46
CA ASP A 8 4.60 22.76 16.33
C ASP A 8 4.79 23.17 14.86
N HIS A 9 4.47 24.41 14.49
CA HIS A 9 4.60 24.92 13.12
C HIS A 9 5.98 24.69 12.48
N GLN A 10 7.04 24.64 13.30
CA GLN A 10 8.40 24.37 12.83
C GLN A 10 8.60 22.92 12.34
N ASP A 11 7.91 21.95 12.94
CA ASP A 11 7.98 20.54 12.54
C ASP A 11 7.27 20.30 11.20
N GLU A 12 6.17 21.03 10.98
CA GLU A 12 5.44 21.06 9.71
C GLU A 12 6.29 21.65 8.58
N ASP A 13 6.92 22.81 8.81
CA ASP A 13 7.80 23.44 7.81
C ASP A 13 9.01 22.57 7.48
N ALA A 14 9.59 21.90 8.48
CA ALA A 14 10.70 20.95 8.27
C ALA A 14 10.25 19.73 7.45
N TRP A 15 9.07 19.18 7.73
CA TRP A 15 8.51 18.06 6.98
C TRP A 15 8.14 18.43 5.55
N ILE A 16 7.50 19.58 5.34
CA ILE A 16 7.19 20.14 4.01
C ILE A 16 8.49 20.42 3.23
N GLY A 17 9.51 20.95 3.91
CA GLY A 17 10.83 21.19 3.33
C GLY A 17 11.50 19.89 2.86
N GLY A 18 11.46 18.84 3.68
CA GLY A 18 12.01 17.52 3.31
C GLY A 18 11.23 16.82 2.19
N THR A 19 9.92 17.06 2.11
CA THR A 19 9.10 16.56 1.01
C THR A 19 9.26 17.35 -0.29
N LEU A 20 9.77 18.58 -0.22
CA LEU A 20 10.12 19.38 -1.40
C LEU A 20 11.26 18.74 -2.22
N GLU A 21 12.20 18.06 -1.56
CA GLU A 21 13.25 17.31 -2.25
C GLU A 21 12.67 16.11 -3.02
N LEU A 22 11.66 15.43 -2.45
CA LEU A 22 10.96 14.33 -3.11
C LEU A 22 10.20 14.79 -4.35
N SER A 23 9.57 15.97 -4.32
CA SER A 23 8.86 16.52 -5.48
C SER A 23 9.82 17.09 -6.53
N SER A 24 10.97 17.64 -6.11
CA SER A 24 11.93 18.28 -7.02
C SER A 24 12.89 17.28 -7.69
N TYR A 25 13.27 16.22 -6.98
CA TYR A 25 14.26 15.24 -7.44
C TYR A 25 13.70 13.84 -7.66
N GLY A 26 12.48 13.57 -7.18
CA GLY A 26 11.90 12.23 -7.20
C GLY A 26 12.58 11.29 -6.20
N THR A 27 12.40 9.99 -6.43
CA THR A 27 13.11 8.92 -5.72
C THR A 27 13.80 8.01 -6.74
N GLU A 28 14.61 7.04 -6.28
CA GLU A 28 15.14 6.00 -7.17
C GLU A 28 14.05 5.23 -7.94
N PHE A 29 12.79 5.31 -7.48
CA PHE A 29 11.64 4.61 -8.04
C PHE A 29 10.66 5.50 -8.83
N ILE A 30 10.68 6.83 -8.63
CA ILE A 30 9.70 7.76 -9.22
C ILE A 30 10.42 9.01 -9.73
N LYS A 31 10.18 9.35 -11.00
CA LYS A 31 10.73 10.58 -11.60
C LYS A 31 9.93 11.81 -11.11
N PRO A 32 10.59 12.95 -10.86
CA PRO A 32 9.91 14.16 -10.37
C PRO A 32 8.76 14.64 -11.29
N ASP A 33 8.88 14.46 -12.61
CA ASP A 33 7.84 14.83 -13.58
C ASP A 33 6.52 14.02 -13.45
N GLU A 34 6.54 12.90 -12.72
CA GLU A 34 5.35 12.10 -12.43
C GLU A 34 4.61 12.57 -11.16
N ILE A 35 5.15 13.58 -10.46
CA ILE A 35 4.55 14.19 -9.27
C ILE A 35 3.71 15.39 -9.71
N VAL A 36 2.48 15.12 -10.13
CA VAL A 36 1.58 16.07 -10.81
C VAL A 36 1.06 17.20 -9.89
N LEU A 37 1.17 17.06 -8.57
CA LEU A 37 0.65 18.03 -7.60
C LEU A 37 1.68 18.35 -6.51
N PRO A 38 1.80 19.62 -6.08
CA PRO A 38 2.49 19.98 -4.86
C PRO A 38 1.94 19.19 -3.67
N ILE A 39 2.80 18.91 -2.70
CA ILE A 39 2.45 18.17 -1.49
C ILE A 39 1.53 19.08 -0.64
N LEU A 40 0.22 18.85 -0.78
CA LEU A 40 -0.81 19.54 0.00
C LEU A 40 -1.01 18.82 1.33
N THR A 41 -0.80 19.50 2.45
CA THR A 41 -1.21 19.07 3.79
C THR A 41 -2.53 19.75 4.15
N ALA A 42 -3.40 19.05 4.86
CA ALA A 42 -4.57 19.68 5.49
C ALA A 42 -4.89 18.98 6.81
N PRO A 43 -5.54 19.67 7.76
CA PRO A 43 -5.96 19.05 9.01
C PRO A 43 -6.89 17.87 8.75
N SER A 44 -6.51 16.67 9.18
CA SER A 44 -7.24 15.41 8.93
C SER A 44 -8.71 15.41 9.36
N HIS A 45 -9.08 16.23 10.36
CA HIS A 45 -10.46 16.36 10.84
C HIS A 45 -11.43 17.06 9.86
N HIS A 46 -10.95 17.51 8.69
CA HIS A 46 -11.78 18.14 7.66
C HIS A 46 -11.85 17.38 6.33
N HIS A 47 -11.23 16.19 6.24
CA HIS A 47 -11.16 15.45 4.98
C HIS A 47 -11.45 13.96 5.16
N GLU A 48 -12.72 13.59 5.05
CA GLU A 48 -13.21 12.20 5.17
C GLU A 48 -12.45 11.22 4.25
N HIS A 49 -12.08 11.67 3.04
CA HIS A 49 -11.31 10.85 2.10
C HIS A 49 -9.89 10.55 2.59
N LEU A 50 -9.27 11.48 3.32
CA LEU A 50 -7.92 11.29 3.86
C LEU A 50 -7.95 10.31 5.04
N GLN A 51 -8.94 10.46 5.94
CA GLN A 51 -9.18 9.51 7.03
C GLN A 51 -9.45 8.09 6.51
N LEU A 52 -10.21 7.97 5.42
CA LEU A 52 -10.45 6.68 4.79
C LEU A 52 -9.15 6.08 4.21
N ALA A 53 -8.32 6.89 3.56
CA ALA A 53 -7.04 6.43 3.04
C ALA A 53 -6.09 5.94 4.14
N ASP A 54 -6.00 6.67 5.25
CA ASP A 54 -5.19 6.29 6.41
C ASP A 54 -5.73 5.02 7.07
N LEU A 55 -7.05 4.90 7.21
CA LEU A 55 -7.69 3.70 7.76
C LEU A 55 -7.40 2.47 6.87
N VAL A 56 -7.54 2.60 5.55
CA VAL A 56 -7.29 1.51 4.60
C VAL A 56 -5.82 1.12 4.65
N THR A 57 -4.91 2.09 4.57
CA THR A 57 -3.46 1.84 4.54
C THR A 57 -2.99 1.25 5.87
N GLY A 58 -3.44 1.79 7.01
CA GLY A 58 -3.12 1.26 8.34
C GLY A 58 -3.68 -0.14 8.57
N SER A 59 -4.90 -0.42 8.11
CA SER A 59 -5.52 -1.74 8.24
C SER A 59 -4.83 -2.78 7.36
N VAL A 60 -4.46 -2.43 6.12
CA VAL A 60 -3.65 -3.28 5.23
C VAL A 60 -2.29 -3.57 5.86
N THR A 61 -1.61 -2.54 6.37
CA THR A 61 -0.29 -2.70 7.02
C THR A 61 -0.39 -3.61 8.24
N ALA A 62 -1.42 -3.40 9.07
CA ALA A 62 -1.69 -4.25 10.23
C ALA A 62 -1.97 -5.70 9.82
N ALA A 63 -2.74 -5.93 8.75
CA ALA A 63 -3.02 -7.27 8.23
C ALA A 63 -1.75 -7.97 7.74
N VAL A 64 -0.93 -7.27 6.94
CA VAL A 64 0.36 -7.79 6.44
C VAL A 64 1.33 -8.09 7.59
N ALA A 65 1.27 -7.33 8.68
CA ALA A 65 2.05 -7.59 9.89
C ALA A 65 1.44 -8.69 10.80
N GLY A 66 0.35 -9.34 10.38
CA GLY A 66 -0.32 -10.40 11.14
C GLY A 66 -1.11 -9.93 12.37
N ASN A 67 -1.40 -8.65 12.47
CA ASN A 67 -2.25 -8.14 13.54
C ASN A 67 -3.68 -8.67 13.37
N LYS A 68 -4.20 -9.34 14.40
CA LYS A 68 -5.56 -9.93 14.40
C LYS A 68 -6.68 -8.96 13.98
N TYR A 69 -6.57 -7.68 14.31
CA TYR A 69 -7.58 -6.68 13.96
C TYR A 69 -7.48 -6.29 12.48
N GLY A 70 -6.25 -6.17 11.94
CA GLY A 70 -6.03 -5.96 10.52
C GLY A 70 -6.50 -7.16 9.69
N MET A 71 -6.16 -8.37 10.14
CA MET A 71 -6.60 -9.63 9.50
C MET A 71 -8.13 -9.75 9.48
N ALA A 72 -8.82 -9.35 10.56
CA ALA A 72 -10.28 -9.33 10.60
C ALA A 72 -10.90 -8.35 9.58
N LEU A 73 -10.17 -7.29 9.20
CA LEU A 73 -10.61 -6.31 8.20
C LEU A 73 -10.27 -6.69 6.76
N ALA A 74 -9.36 -7.65 6.54
CA ALA A 74 -8.93 -8.05 5.19
C ALA A 74 -10.09 -8.38 4.24
N PRO A 75 -11.15 -9.12 4.64
CA PRO A 75 -12.29 -9.39 3.77
C PRO A 75 -13.05 -8.13 3.33
N GLU A 76 -13.16 -7.12 4.19
CA GLU A 76 -13.82 -5.85 3.87
C GLU A 76 -12.94 -4.98 2.98
N LEU A 77 -11.64 -4.92 3.27
CA LEU A 77 -10.65 -4.23 2.43
C LEU A 77 -10.65 -4.77 0.99
N LYS A 78 -10.77 -6.10 0.81
CA LYS A 78 -10.88 -6.71 -0.52
C LYS A 78 -12.09 -6.24 -1.33
N LYS A 79 -13.17 -5.78 -0.69
CA LYS A 79 -14.39 -5.33 -1.39
C LYS A 79 -14.20 -3.96 -2.04
N ILE A 80 -13.35 -3.12 -1.46
CA ILE A 80 -13.10 -1.76 -1.93
C ILE A 80 -11.86 -1.64 -2.82
N MET A 81 -11.00 -2.67 -2.82
CA MET A 81 -9.79 -2.70 -3.65
C MET A 81 -10.14 -2.82 -5.14
N HIS A 82 -9.37 -2.10 -5.96
CA HIS A 82 -9.47 -2.19 -7.42
C HIS A 82 -9.08 -3.59 -7.92
N ARG A 83 -9.77 -4.08 -8.94
CA ARG A 83 -9.49 -5.35 -9.60
C ARG A 83 -9.04 -5.10 -11.03
N ASN A 84 -8.04 -5.82 -11.49
CA ASN A 84 -7.66 -5.79 -12.90
C ASN A 84 -8.72 -6.45 -13.80
N ALA A 85 -8.50 -6.41 -15.11
CA ALA A 85 -9.40 -7.01 -16.11
C ALA A 85 -9.63 -8.53 -15.93
N TYR A 86 -8.77 -9.22 -15.16
CA TYR A 86 -8.89 -10.64 -14.84
C TYR A 86 -9.56 -10.90 -13.49
N GLY A 87 -9.98 -9.85 -12.77
CA GLY A 87 -10.66 -9.95 -11.48
C GLY A 87 -9.76 -10.00 -10.25
N TYR A 88 -8.43 -9.93 -10.42
CA TYR A 88 -7.46 -10.04 -9.32
C TYR A 88 -7.12 -8.68 -8.71
N ILE A 89 -6.83 -8.69 -7.42
CA ILE A 89 -6.42 -7.49 -6.67
C ILE A 89 -4.90 -7.31 -6.73
N GLY A 90 -4.16 -8.41 -6.62
CA GLY A 90 -2.70 -8.39 -6.56
C GLY A 90 -2.07 -7.85 -7.84
N GLY A 91 -1.32 -6.75 -7.70
CA GLY A 91 -0.70 -6.05 -8.84
C GLY A 91 -1.59 -4.99 -9.50
N ALA A 92 -2.76 -4.72 -8.93
CA ALA A 92 -3.68 -3.67 -9.38
C ALA A 92 -4.22 -2.83 -8.22
N GLY A 93 -5.06 -3.41 -7.33
CA GLY A 93 -5.62 -2.73 -6.16
C GLY A 93 -4.76 -2.82 -4.90
N LEU A 94 -3.80 -3.75 -4.87
CA LEU A 94 -2.81 -3.86 -3.81
C LEU A 94 -1.45 -4.21 -4.42
N LYS A 95 -0.41 -3.49 -3.98
CA LYS A 95 0.97 -3.75 -4.34
C LYS A 95 1.82 -3.79 -3.08
N LEU A 96 2.42 -4.94 -2.82
CA LEU A 96 3.42 -5.11 -1.77
C LEU A 96 4.83 -4.93 -2.36
N PHE A 97 5.69 -4.27 -1.60
CA PHE A 97 7.10 -4.05 -1.92
C PHE A 97 7.96 -4.50 -0.71
N PRO A 98 9.09 -5.21 -0.92
CA PRO A 98 9.65 -5.64 -2.21
C PRO A 98 8.81 -6.71 -2.92
N ASP A 99 9.11 -6.96 -4.20
CA ASP A 99 8.42 -7.97 -5.03
C ASP A 99 8.45 -9.37 -4.42
N ASP A 100 9.42 -9.66 -3.55
CA ASP A 100 9.58 -10.94 -2.86
C ASP A 100 8.44 -11.25 -1.88
N LEU A 101 7.64 -10.25 -1.50
CA LEU A 101 6.46 -10.39 -0.64
C LEU A 101 5.20 -10.86 -1.40
N THR A 102 5.34 -11.25 -2.67
CA THR A 102 4.19 -11.55 -3.54
C THR A 102 3.27 -12.64 -2.96
N ASN A 103 3.79 -13.66 -2.28
CA ASN A 103 2.97 -14.71 -1.66
C ASN A 103 2.06 -14.21 -0.53
N LEU A 104 2.33 -13.04 0.07
CA LEU A 104 1.44 -12.48 1.10
C LEU A 104 0.07 -12.06 0.54
N HIS A 105 -0.07 -11.89 -0.78
CA HIS A 105 -1.40 -11.73 -1.39
C HIS A 105 -2.25 -13.00 -1.22
N HIS A 106 -1.62 -14.18 -1.21
CA HIS A 106 -2.28 -15.45 -0.93
C HIS A 106 -2.62 -15.57 0.56
N HIS A 107 -1.62 -15.38 1.43
CA HIS A 107 -1.82 -15.63 2.87
C HIS A 107 -2.74 -14.62 3.55
N VAL A 108 -2.60 -13.33 3.22
CA VAL A 108 -3.35 -12.26 3.89
C VAL A 108 -4.69 -12.00 3.20
N PHE A 109 -4.71 -12.09 1.86
CA PHE A 109 -5.88 -11.73 1.06
C PHE A 109 -6.49 -12.92 0.32
N GLY A 110 -5.97 -14.14 0.41
CA GLY A 110 -6.56 -15.31 -0.24
C GLY A 110 -6.61 -15.22 -1.77
N GLU A 111 -5.64 -14.55 -2.40
CA GLU A 111 -5.50 -14.53 -3.87
C GLU A 111 -4.66 -15.74 -4.32
N ASP A 112 -5.12 -16.46 -5.33
CA ASP A 112 -4.38 -17.59 -5.91
C ASP A 112 -3.58 -17.19 -7.16
N THR A 113 -3.71 -15.94 -7.58
CA THR A 113 -3.05 -15.42 -8.78
C THR A 113 -2.66 -13.96 -8.58
N PHE A 114 -1.42 -13.65 -8.95
CA PHE A 114 -0.89 -12.30 -8.98
C PHE A 114 -0.70 -11.85 -10.44
N ALA A 115 -1.21 -10.68 -10.79
CA ALA A 115 -1.16 -10.18 -12.16
C ALA A 115 -0.96 -8.66 -12.19
N LYS A 116 0.26 -8.22 -12.51
CA LYS A 116 0.55 -6.81 -12.79
C LYS A 116 -0.06 -6.44 -14.15
N VAL A 117 -0.46 -5.19 -14.32
CA VAL A 117 -0.98 -4.68 -15.61
C VAL A 117 0.02 -4.87 -16.76
N ALA A 118 1.33 -4.79 -16.49
CA ALA A 118 2.38 -5.03 -17.47
C ALA A 118 2.58 -6.52 -17.83
N MET A 119 2.00 -7.44 -17.06
CA MET A 119 2.06 -8.87 -17.35
C MET A 119 0.86 -9.23 -18.22
N ASN A 120 1.12 -9.74 -19.43
CA ASN A 120 0.08 -10.30 -20.31
C ASN A 120 -0.51 -11.64 -19.80
N SER A 121 -0.17 -12.05 -18.57
CA SER A 121 -0.62 -13.29 -17.95
C SER A 121 -0.56 -13.18 -16.42
N GLY A 122 -1.46 -13.89 -15.72
CA GLY A 122 -1.37 -14.09 -14.28
C GLY A 122 -0.31 -15.11 -13.89
N GLN A 123 0.28 -14.94 -12.72
CA GLN A 123 1.20 -15.88 -12.08
C GLN A 123 0.51 -16.54 -10.89
N GLY A 124 0.49 -17.88 -10.86
CA GLY A 124 -0.03 -18.63 -9.73
C GLY A 124 0.80 -18.39 -8.46
N ILE A 125 0.11 -18.12 -7.35
CA ILE A 125 0.70 -17.93 -6.01
C ILE A 125 -0.05 -18.82 -5.01
N PRO A 126 0.63 -19.37 -3.97
CA PRO A 126 2.00 -19.10 -3.60
C PRO A 126 3.02 -19.77 -4.53
N SER A 127 4.17 -19.13 -4.72
CA SER A 127 5.27 -19.60 -5.59
C SER A 127 6.57 -19.72 -4.80
N GLN A 128 7.32 -20.80 -5.04
CA GLN A 128 8.65 -21.03 -4.42
C GLN A 128 9.68 -19.93 -4.74
N ARG A 129 9.40 -19.08 -5.73
CA ARG A 129 10.26 -17.96 -6.13
C ARG A 129 10.18 -16.78 -5.16
N TYR A 130 9.17 -16.72 -4.30
CA TYR A 130 8.91 -15.61 -3.40
C TYR A 130 8.99 -16.07 -1.94
N ALA A 131 9.27 -15.13 -1.04
CA ALA A 131 9.22 -15.40 0.39
C ALA A 131 7.81 -15.85 0.80
N TYR A 132 7.67 -16.49 1.97
CA TYR A 132 6.36 -16.93 2.47
C TYR A 132 5.68 -17.95 1.53
N PHE A 133 6.46 -18.88 0.94
CA PHE A 133 5.89 -19.94 0.12
C PHE A 133 5.08 -20.95 0.94
N GLU A 134 5.62 -21.34 2.10
CA GLU A 134 5.06 -22.40 2.94
C GLU A 134 4.04 -21.87 3.97
N ASP A 135 4.25 -20.67 4.50
CA ASP A 135 3.42 -20.05 5.53
C ASP A 135 3.38 -18.52 5.42
N ASP A 136 2.60 -17.88 6.30
CA ASP A 136 2.41 -16.43 6.39
C ASP A 136 3.46 -15.72 7.27
N GLY A 137 4.44 -16.45 7.79
CA GLY A 137 5.49 -15.95 8.69
C GLY A 137 5.03 -15.64 10.11
N LEU A 138 3.79 -15.96 10.48
CA LEU A 138 3.27 -15.72 11.82
C LEU A 138 3.47 -16.95 12.69
N THR A 139 4.06 -16.76 13.87
CA THR A 139 4.11 -17.82 14.89
C THR A 139 2.71 -18.04 15.46
N SER A 140 2.14 -19.22 15.22
CA SER A 140 0.88 -19.70 15.79
C SER A 140 0.91 -19.81 17.31
#